data_AF-S7Q6S5-F1
#
_entry.id   AF-S7Q6S5-F1
#
_cell.length_a   1.000
_cell.length_b   1.000
_cell.length_c   1.000
_cell.angle_alpha   90.00
_cell.angle_beta   90.00
_cell.angle_gamma   90.00
#
_symmetry.space_group_name_H-M   'P 1'
#
loop_
_entity.id
_entity.type
_entity.pdbx_description
1 polymer ?
#
loop_
_entity_poly.entity_id
_entity_poly.type
_entity_poly.pdbx_seq_one_letter_code
_entity_poly.pdbx_strand_id
1 'polypeptide(L)'
;MSRTSYLPHIIYSVALTSVSIHLLWQRKTAEAQKASVLAQTSILEDIAQRLRSNDDLSDEEYTRLRNLARKKGEAVFNPAEVKNEEIGWKDVFLGKKIEEEQATKIAELERLEWEKLRAEFKDLDSQP
;
A
#
# COMPACT_ATOMS: atom_id res chain seq x y z
N MET A 1 -33.92 -28.60 6.05
CA MET A 1 -33.59 -27.20 6.39
C MET A 1 -32.17 -26.90 5.92
N SER A 2 -32.05 -26.31 4.75
CA SER A 2 -30.83 -26.15 3.93
C SER A 2 -30.06 -24.87 4.28
N ARG A 3 -29.48 -24.81 5.50
CA ARG A 3 -28.63 -23.69 5.93
C ARG A 3 -27.15 -23.82 5.49
N THR A 4 -26.74 -24.99 4.99
CA THR A 4 -25.35 -25.27 4.57
C THR A 4 -25.05 -24.98 3.10
N SER A 5 -26.07 -24.67 2.28
CA SER A 5 -25.91 -24.54 0.82
C SER A 5 -25.25 -23.24 0.37
N TYR A 6 -25.23 -22.20 1.21
CA TYR A 6 -24.71 -20.86 0.84
C TYR A 6 -23.28 -20.60 1.31
N LEU A 7 -22.78 -21.38 2.28
CA LEU A 7 -21.42 -21.29 2.79
C LEU A 7 -20.35 -21.43 1.69
N PRO A 8 -20.44 -22.41 0.77
CA PRO A 8 -19.49 -22.51 -0.33
C PRO A 8 -19.48 -21.26 -1.21
N HIS A 9 -20.66 -20.71 -1.52
CA HIS A 9 -20.77 -19.52 -2.38
C HIS A 9 -20.14 -18.28 -1.75
N ILE A 10 -20.25 -18.10 -0.43
CA ILE A 10 -19.60 -17.00 0.29
C ILE A 10 -18.07 -17.18 0.31
N ILE A 11 -17.59 -18.41 0.56
CA ILE A 11 -16.15 -18.68 0.55
C ILE A 11 -15.56 -18.45 -0.86
N TYR A 12 -16.26 -18.90 -1.91
CA TYR A 12 -15.82 -18.69 -3.28
C TYR A 12 -15.85 -17.22 -3.69
N SER A 13 -16.87 -16.45 -3.32
CA SER A 13 -16.92 -15.02 -3.65
C SER A 13 -15.82 -14.24 -2.92
N VAL A 14 -15.56 -14.55 -1.65
CA VAL A 14 -14.47 -13.93 -0.88
C VAL A 14 -13.10 -14.32 -1.41
N ALA A 15 -12.89 -15.59 -1.76
CA ALA A 15 -11.64 -16.03 -2.36
C ALA A 15 -11.42 -15.35 -3.72
N LEU A 16 -12.46 -15.26 -4.55
CA LEU A 16 -12.38 -14.61 -5.86
C LEU A 16 -12.07 -13.11 -5.74
N THR A 17 -12.72 -12.39 -4.83
CA THR A 17 -12.44 -10.96 -4.63
C THR A 17 -11.05 -10.75 -4.05
N SER A 18 -10.63 -11.58 -3.08
CA SER A 18 -9.29 -11.53 -2.49
C SER A 18 -8.19 -11.74 -3.56
N VAL A 19 -8.31 -12.78 -4.38
CA VAL A 19 -7.36 -13.05 -5.48
C VAL A 19 -7.39 -11.92 -6.51
N SER A 20 -8.57 -11.40 -6.86
CA SER A 20 -8.69 -10.29 -7.82
C SER A 20 -7.98 -9.03 -7.33
N ILE A 21 -8.16 -8.69 -6.05
CA ILE A 21 -7.50 -7.54 -5.41
C ILE A 21 -5.99 -7.76 -5.35
N HIS A 22 -5.55 -8.97 -5.01
CA HIS A 22 -4.12 -9.31 -4.96
C HIS A 22 -3.46 -9.17 -6.34
N LEU A 23 -4.08 -9.69 -7.40
CA LEU A 23 -3.58 -9.57 -8.77
C LEU A 23 -3.54 -8.11 -9.24
N LEU A 24 -4.56 -7.32 -8.90
CA LEU A 24 -4.57 -5.89 -9.20
C LEU A 24 -3.41 -5.16 -8.53
N TRP A 25 -3.13 -5.50 -7.27
CA TRP A 25 -2.01 -4.93 -6.53
C TRP A 25 -0.67 -5.35 -7.14
N GLN A 26 -0.49 -6.64 -7.45
CA GLN A 26 0.70 -7.15 -8.14
C GLN A 26 0.95 -6.47 -9.49
N ARG A 27 -0.12 -6.22 -10.26
CA ARG A 27 0.02 -5.50 -11.53
C ARG A 27 0.52 -4.07 -11.30
N LYS A 28 -0.05 -3.35 -10.33
CA LYS A 28 0.38 -1.98 -10.00
C LYS A 28 1.83 -1.92 -9.52
N THR A 29 2.25 -2.87 -8.67
CA THR A 29 3.64 -2.93 -8.19
C THR A 29 4.60 -3.25 -9.33
N ALA A 30 4.23 -4.15 -10.25
CA ALA A 30 5.01 -4.44 -11.45
C ALA A 30 5.13 -3.22 -12.39
N GLU A 31 4.06 -2.47 -12.60
CA GLU A 31 4.07 -1.23 -13.40
C GLU A 31 4.99 -0.17 -12.75
N ALA A 32 4.92 0.01 -11.42
CA ALA A 32 5.80 0.93 -10.68
C ALA A 32 7.28 0.50 -10.74
N GLN A 33 7.56 -0.80 -10.60
CA GLN A 33 8.91 -1.36 -10.76
C GLN A 33 9.45 -1.11 -12.16
N LYS A 34 8.65 -1.38 -13.20
CA LYS A 34 9.03 -1.12 -14.60
C LYS A 34 9.36 0.35 -14.82
N ALA A 35 8.53 1.27 -14.33
CA ALA A 35 8.78 2.71 -14.44
C ALA A 35 10.04 3.15 -13.68
N SER A 36 10.33 2.54 -12.52
CA SER A 36 11.57 2.80 -11.78
C SER A 36 12.81 2.36 -12.55
N VAL A 37 12.80 1.13 -13.07
CA VAL A 37 13.91 0.57 -13.87
C VAL A 37 14.16 1.41 -15.12
N LEU A 38 13.12 1.75 -15.88
CA LEU A 38 13.25 2.58 -17.08
C LEU A 38 13.91 3.94 -16.79
N ALA A 39 13.55 4.57 -15.67
CA ALA A 39 14.18 5.83 -15.29
C ALA A 39 15.64 5.65 -14.87
N GLN A 40 15.98 4.55 -14.17
CA GLN A 40 17.38 4.23 -13.85
C GLN A 40 18.19 4.00 -15.12
N THR A 41 17.65 3.23 -16.08
CA THR A 41 18.28 3.02 -17.39
C THR A 41 18.51 4.34 -18.11
N SER A 42 17.51 5.23 -18.15
CA SER A 42 17.66 6.55 -18.79
C SER A 42 18.75 7.40 -18.16
N ILE A 43 18.88 7.42 -16.83
CA ILE A 43 19.94 8.16 -16.13
C ILE A 43 21.33 7.56 -16.45
N LEU A 44 21.44 6.23 -16.41
CA LEU A 44 22.70 5.55 -16.70
C LEU A 44 23.12 5.72 -18.16
N GLU A 45 22.15 5.76 -19.08
CA GLU A 45 22.40 5.98 -20.49
C GLU A 45 22.84 7.43 -20.78
N ASP A 46 22.26 8.44 -20.12
CA ASP A 46 22.73 9.83 -20.17
C ASP A 46 24.17 9.96 -19.65
N ILE A 47 24.49 9.33 -18.52
CA ILE A 47 25.87 9.28 -18.00
C ILE A 47 26.81 8.61 -19.00
N ALA A 48 26.42 7.45 -19.54
CA ALA A 48 27.24 6.72 -20.50
C ALA A 48 27.47 7.52 -21.80
N GLN A 49 26.47 8.28 -22.25
CA GLN A 49 26.58 9.15 -23.42
C GLN A 49 27.55 10.31 -23.17
N ARG A 50 27.44 10.98 -22.01
CA ARG A 50 28.32 12.11 -21.63
C ARG A 50 29.78 11.67 -21.45
N LEU A 51 30.01 10.50 -20.87
CA LEU A 51 31.35 9.91 -20.75
C LEU A 51 31.95 9.58 -22.12
N ARG A 52 31.13 9.13 -23.09
CA ARG A 52 31.59 8.86 -24.46
C ARG A 52 31.87 10.13 -25.25
N SER A 53 31.15 11.22 -24.98
CA SER A 53 31.39 12.52 -25.62
C SER A 53 32.57 13.29 -25.03
N ASN A 54 33.27 12.72 -24.03
CA ASN A 54 34.37 13.37 -23.30
C ASN A 54 33.96 14.74 -22.71
N ASP A 55 32.69 14.84 -22.32
CA ASP A 55 32.11 16.03 -21.71
C ASP A 55 32.57 16.10 -20.25
N ASP A 56 32.92 17.29 -19.77
CA ASP A 56 33.54 17.49 -18.45
C ASP A 56 32.49 17.33 -17.33
N LEU A 57 32.20 16.07 -16.98
CA LEU A 57 31.32 15.71 -15.88
C LEU A 57 32.10 15.81 -14.57
N SER A 58 31.70 16.75 -13.72
CA SER A 58 32.21 16.82 -12.36
C SER A 58 31.86 15.54 -11.59
N ASP A 59 32.84 14.99 -10.86
CA ASP A 59 32.66 13.80 -10.00
C ASP A 59 31.49 13.94 -9.01
N GLU A 60 31.15 15.18 -8.63
CA GLU A 60 30.04 15.49 -7.74
C GLU A 60 28.67 15.29 -8.42
N GLU A 61 28.55 15.67 -9.70
CA GLU A 61 27.33 15.46 -10.49
C GLU A 61 27.12 13.98 -10.80
N TYR A 62 28.20 13.26 -11.14
CA TYR A 62 28.17 11.81 -11.31
C TYR A 62 27.68 11.10 -10.04
N THR A 63 28.23 11.48 -8.88
CA THR A 63 27.84 10.89 -7.59
C THR A 63 26.38 11.18 -7.26
N ARG A 64 25.91 12.40 -7.55
CA ARG A 64 24.50 12.79 -7.35
C ARG A 64 23.55 11.97 -8.25
N LEU A 65 23.85 11.84 -9.54
CA LEU A 65 23.03 11.07 -10.49
C LEU A 65 23.01 9.57 -10.17
N ARG A 66 24.17 9.00 -9.80
CA ARG A 66 24.29 7.62 -9.33
C ARG A 66 23.47 7.37 -8.06
N ASN A 67 23.51 8.31 -7.11
CA ASN A 67 22.72 8.22 -5.88
C ASN A 67 21.22 8.33 -6.15
N LEU A 68 20.81 9.16 -7.13
CA LEU A 68 19.41 9.26 -7.54
C LEU A 68 18.89 7.96 -8.17
N ALA A 69 19.71 7.33 -9.02
CA ALA A 69 19.39 6.03 -9.60
C ALA A 69 19.25 4.93 -8.51
N ARG A 70 20.17 4.88 -7.53
CA ARG A 70 20.10 3.91 -6.42
C ARG A 70 18.89 4.12 -5.50
N LYS A 71 18.62 5.36 -5.09
CA LYS A 71 17.50 5.67 -4.19
C LYS A 71 16.14 5.33 -4.81
N LYS A 72 15.98 5.48 -6.12
CA LYS A 72 14.75 5.10 -6.84
C LYS A 72 14.55 3.57 -6.90
N GLY A 73 15.64 2.81 -6.82
CA GLY A 73 15.62 1.35 -6.68
C GLY A 73 15.23 0.91 -5.27
N GLU A 74 15.89 1.45 -4.25
CA GLU A 74 15.65 1.10 -2.83
C GLU A 74 14.25 1.49 -2.35
N ALA A 75 13.70 2.63 -2.79
CA ALA A 75 12.34 3.06 -2.42
C ALA A 75 11.23 2.13 -2.94
N VAL A 76 11.51 1.34 -3.99
CA VAL A 76 10.55 0.36 -4.56
C VAL A 76 10.84 -1.06 -4.03
N PHE A 77 12.06 -1.31 -3.55
CA PHE A 77 12.54 -2.60 -3.05
C PHE A 77 12.68 -2.67 -1.53
N ASN A 78 11.93 -1.86 -0.78
CA ASN A 78 11.74 -2.08 0.66
C ASN A 78 10.44 -2.86 0.92
N PRO A 79 10.41 -4.20 0.75
CA PRO A 79 9.35 -5.02 1.28
C PRO A 79 9.39 -5.07 2.82
N ALA A 80 10.43 -4.50 3.46
CA ALA A 80 10.57 -4.45 4.91
C ALA A 80 9.63 -3.44 5.60
N GLU A 81 9.05 -2.48 4.86
CA GLU A 81 8.11 -1.50 5.42
C GLU A 81 6.64 -1.91 5.25
N VAL A 82 6.38 -2.90 4.38
CA VAL A 82 5.16 -3.70 4.48
C VAL A 82 5.45 -4.71 5.58
N LYS A 83 5.19 -4.33 6.84
CA LYS A 83 4.98 -5.32 7.89
C LYS A 83 3.93 -6.29 7.36
N ASN A 84 4.40 -7.43 6.84
CA ASN A 84 3.62 -8.63 6.71
C ASN A 84 3.26 -9.06 8.14
N GLU A 85 2.31 -8.37 8.75
CA GLU A 85 1.34 -9.10 9.55
C GLU A 85 0.68 -10.03 8.53
N GLU A 86 1.23 -11.24 8.39
CA GLU A 86 0.55 -12.34 7.73
C GLU A 86 -0.79 -12.44 8.44
N ILE A 87 -1.83 -11.84 7.86
CA ILE A 87 -3.19 -11.97 8.34
C ILE A 87 -3.50 -13.45 8.17
N GLY A 88 -3.42 -14.20 9.26
CA GLY A 88 -3.70 -15.62 9.24
C GLY A 88 -5.15 -15.80 8.83
N TRP A 89 -5.45 -16.82 8.03
CA TRP A 89 -6.84 -17.15 7.71
C TRP A 89 -7.70 -17.34 8.96
N LYS A 90 -7.08 -17.71 10.09
CA LYS A 90 -7.72 -17.73 11.40
C LYS A 90 -8.16 -16.34 11.88
N ASP A 91 -7.38 -15.30 11.65
CA ASP A 91 -7.71 -13.91 12.04
C ASP A 91 -8.85 -13.32 11.18
N VAL A 92 -8.96 -13.75 9.93
CA VAL A 92 -10.07 -13.35 9.04
C VAL A 92 -11.39 -14.03 9.45
N PHE A 93 -11.34 -15.31 9.81
CA PHE A 93 -12.55 -16.08 10.17
C PHE A 93 -12.97 -15.93 11.64
N LEU A 94 -12.03 -15.76 12.57
CA LEU A 94 -12.32 -15.60 14.00
C LEU A 94 -12.28 -14.13 14.47
N GLY A 95 -11.84 -13.21 13.60
CA GLY A 95 -11.53 -11.84 13.97
C GLY A 95 -10.18 -11.75 14.67
N LYS A 96 -9.40 -10.70 14.37
CA LYS A 96 -8.16 -10.37 15.09
C LYS A 96 -8.51 -10.25 16.57
N LYS A 97 -7.86 -11.01 17.46
CA LYS A 97 -7.93 -10.76 18.90
C LYS A 97 -7.28 -9.41 19.14
N ILE A 98 -8.09 -8.35 19.14
CA ILE A 98 -7.64 -7.01 19.48
C ILE A 98 -7.22 -7.09 20.95
N GLU A 99 -5.95 -6.81 21.21
CA GLU A 99 -5.40 -6.70 22.56
C GLU A 99 -6.28 -5.73 23.37
N GLU A 100 -6.58 -6.03 24.63
CA GLU A 100 -7.58 -5.28 25.42
C GLU A 100 -7.30 -3.77 25.43
N GLU A 101 -6.03 -3.36 25.39
CA GLU A 101 -5.61 -1.96 25.32
C GLU A 101 -5.87 -1.29 23.97
N GLN A 102 -5.87 -2.04 22.87
CA GLN A 102 -6.25 -1.52 21.55
C GLN A 102 -7.78 -1.47 21.41
N ALA A 103 -8.50 -2.41 22.01
CA ALA A 103 -9.96 -2.45 21.97
C ALA A 103 -10.57 -1.25 22.72
N THR A 104 -9.99 -0.86 23.86
CA THR A 104 -10.42 0.32 24.61
C THR A 104 -10.17 1.62 23.83
N LYS A 105 -8.99 1.75 23.20
CA LYS A 105 -8.66 2.92 22.36
C LYS A 105 -9.58 3.04 21.15
N ILE A 106 -9.91 1.93 20.49
CA ILE A 106 -10.84 1.91 19.36
C ILE A 106 -12.25 2.30 19.82
N ALA A 107 -12.71 1.76 20.96
CA ALA A 107 -14.04 2.09 21.50
C ALA A 107 -14.16 3.57 21.91
N GLU A 108 -13.10 4.17 22.45
CA GLU A 108 -13.06 5.61 22.76
C GLU A 108 -13.13 6.46 21.49
N LEU A 109 -12.38 6.09 20.44
CA LEU A 109 -12.40 6.79 19.16
C LEU A 109 -13.77 6.68 18.47
N GLU A 110 -14.36 5.49 18.42
CA GLU A 110 -15.69 5.28 17.86
C GLU A 110 -16.75 6.12 18.59
N ARG A 111 -16.66 6.23 19.91
CA ARG A 111 -17.58 7.06 20.69
C ARG A 111 -17.48 8.54 20.32
N LEU A 112 -16.26 9.06 20.16
CA LEU A 112 -16.04 10.45 19.75
C LEU A 112 -16.55 10.71 18.33
N GLU A 113 -16.38 9.75 17.41
CA GLU A 113 -16.92 9.84 16.05
C GLU A 113 -18.46 9.86 16.05
N TRP A 114 -19.11 9.03 16.87
CA TRP A 114 -20.56 9.03 17.00
C TRP A 114 -21.12 10.32 17.60
N GLU A 115 -20.43 10.89 18.59
CA GLU A 115 -20.80 12.18 19.19
C GLU A 115 -20.66 13.32 18.16
N LYS A 116 -19.59 13.29 17.35
CA LYS A 116 -19.38 14.26 16.27
C LYS A 116 -20.46 14.16 15.18
N LEU A 117 -20.76 12.96 14.71
CA LEU A 117 -21.82 12.73 13.73
C LEU A 117 -23.18 13.17 14.27
N ARG A 118 -23.47 12.91 15.55
CA ARG A 118 -24.73 13.35 16.19
C ARG A 118 -24.83 14.87 16.29
N ALA A 119 -23.72 15.56 16.56
CA ALA A 119 -23.69 17.02 16.54
C ALA A 119 -23.92 17.56 15.13
N GLU A 120 -23.26 16.99 14.13
CA GLU A 120 -23.40 17.37 12.72
C GLU A 120 -24.83 17.18 12.21
N PHE A 121 -25.49 16.07 12.55
CA PHE A 121 -26.91 15.85 12.23
C PHE A 121 -27.84 16.84 12.94
N LYS A 122 -27.55 17.20 14.19
CA LYS A 122 -28.35 18.17 14.95
C LYS A 122 -28.22 19.59 14.40
N ASP A 123 -27.03 19.95 13.91
CA ASP A 123 -26.78 21.25 13.28
C ASP A 123 -27.46 21.33 11.90
N LEU A 124 -27.54 20.21 11.16
CA LEU A 124 -28.29 20.11 9.90
C LEU A 124 -29.81 20.22 10.10
N ASP A 125 -30.36 19.65 11.17
CA ASP A 125 -31.78 19.79 11.55
C ASP A 125 -32.13 21.19 12.09
N SER A 126 -31.13 22.02 12.40
CA SER A 126 -31.30 23.37 12.96
C SER A 126 -31.13 24.51 11.94
N GLN A 127 -30.85 24.20 10.66
CA GLN A 127 -30.91 25.15 9.56
C GLN A 127 -32.28 25.09 8.87
N PRO A 128 -33.06 26.19 8.82
CA PRO A 128 -34.29 26.26 8.03
C PRO A 128 -34.05 26.29 6.52
#